data_AF-D6Y3P0-F1
#
_entry.id   AF-D6Y3P0-F1
#
_cell.length_a   1.000
_cell.length_b   1.000
_cell.length_c   1.000
_cell.angle_alpha   90.00
_cell.angle_beta   90.00
_cell.angle_gamma   90.00
#
_symmetry.space_group_name_H-M   'P 1'
#
loop_
_entity.id
_entity.type
_entity.pdbx_description
1 polymer ?
#
loop_
_entity_poly.entity_id
_entity_poly.type
_entity_poly.pdbx_seq_one_letter_code
_entity_poly.pdbx_strand_id
1 'polypeptide(L)'
;MSGTTTTAAQTTGTTKSSKSAVPRVPCPAVHLPWREGAEELAWHESRRFARVRVVAWTCHEHRTTWYELCEAGGLAFIRRHDGRQAKPRVRESHAWPLAEARTMWVALLSGQVR
;
A
#
# COMPACT_ATOMS: atom_id res chain seq x y z
N MET A 1 -64.68 -7.95 -15.94
CA MET A 1 -63.37 -7.59 -16.51
C MET A 1 -62.29 -8.09 -15.56
N SER A 2 -61.43 -8.91 -16.13
CA SER A 2 -60.38 -9.72 -15.53
C SER A 2 -59.34 -8.90 -14.76
N GLY A 3 -58.67 -9.52 -13.78
CA GLY A 3 -57.51 -8.90 -13.14
C GLY A 3 -56.98 -9.61 -11.90
N THR A 4 -56.72 -10.91 -11.99
CA THR A 4 -55.94 -11.68 -11.01
C THR A 4 -54.53 -11.10 -10.90
N THR A 5 -54.05 -10.76 -9.70
CA THR A 5 -52.62 -10.55 -9.45
C THR A 5 -52.13 -11.49 -8.37
N THR A 6 -51.45 -12.51 -8.85
CA THR A 6 -50.54 -13.41 -8.13
C THR A 6 -49.21 -12.69 -7.88
N THR A 7 -48.67 -12.76 -6.66
CA THR A 7 -47.23 -12.67 -6.36
C THR A 7 -47.04 -13.29 -4.96
N ALA A 8 -46.71 -14.57 -4.83
CA ALA A 8 -45.43 -15.25 -5.05
C ALA A 8 -44.36 -14.96 -3.96
N ALA A 9 -44.16 -16.01 -3.16
CA ALA A 9 -42.89 -16.55 -2.67
C ALA A 9 -42.07 -15.76 -1.63
N GLN A 10 -42.26 -16.19 -0.38
CA GLN A 10 -41.20 -16.27 0.62
C GLN A 10 -39.98 -16.99 0.04
N THR A 11 -38.80 -16.38 0.14
CA THR A 11 -37.53 -17.04 -0.16
C THR A 11 -36.59 -16.89 1.04
N THR A 12 -36.58 -17.97 1.81
CA THR A 12 -35.43 -18.61 2.49
C THR A 12 -34.34 -17.73 3.09
N GLY A 13 -34.18 -17.89 4.41
CA GLY A 13 -33.06 -17.37 5.17
C GLY A 13 -31.71 -17.85 4.66
N THR A 14 -30.74 -16.95 4.70
CA THR A 14 -29.31 -17.29 4.67
C THR A 14 -28.78 -16.98 6.07
N THR A 15 -28.68 -18.00 6.92
CA THR A 15 -27.98 -17.90 8.19
C THR A 15 -26.50 -17.64 7.91
N LYS A 16 -26.03 -16.48 8.41
CA LYS A 16 -24.65 -16.01 8.41
C LYS A 16 -23.69 -17.15 8.80
N SER A 17 -22.75 -17.46 7.92
CA SER A 17 -21.50 -18.12 8.32
C SER A 17 -20.79 -17.18 9.30
N SER A 18 -20.80 -17.55 10.57
CA SER A 18 -20.13 -16.87 11.66
C SER A 18 -18.61 -16.96 11.47
N LYS A 19 -18.03 -15.95 10.82
CA LYS A 19 -16.59 -15.73 10.86
C LYS A 19 -16.21 -15.45 12.31
N SER A 20 -15.43 -16.37 12.88
CA SER A 20 -14.80 -16.26 14.19
C SER A 20 -14.32 -14.83 14.44
N ALA A 21 -14.90 -14.16 15.44
CA ALA A 21 -14.57 -12.81 15.82
C ALA A 21 -13.29 -12.82 16.65
N VAL A 22 -12.18 -13.23 16.04
CA VAL A 22 -10.86 -12.95 16.61
C VAL A 22 -10.71 -11.42 16.58
N PRO A 23 -10.49 -10.75 17.72
CA PRO A 23 -10.27 -9.31 17.72
C PRO A 23 -9.08 -9.01 16.82
N ARG A 24 -9.30 -8.15 15.81
CA ARG A 24 -8.24 -7.76 14.87
C ARG A 24 -7.24 -6.89 15.63
N VAL A 25 -6.06 -7.44 15.90
CA VAL A 25 -4.93 -6.67 16.37
C VAL A 25 -4.64 -5.56 15.34
N PRO A 26 -4.50 -4.28 15.74
CA PRO A 26 -4.09 -3.22 14.83
C PRO A 26 -2.77 -3.60 14.15
N CYS A 27 -2.66 -3.36 12.84
CA CYS A 27 -1.43 -3.66 12.12
C CYS A 27 -0.27 -2.83 12.70
N PRO A 28 0.86 -3.45 13.07
CA PRO A 28 1.99 -2.75 13.67
C PRO A 28 2.79 -1.92 12.64
N ALA A 29 2.60 -2.17 11.34
CA ALA A 29 3.31 -1.48 10.28
C ALA A 29 2.64 -0.14 9.93
N VAL A 30 3.42 0.82 9.41
CA VAL A 30 2.89 2.15 9.06
C VAL A 30 1.98 2.05 7.83
N HIS A 31 0.78 2.61 7.95
CA HIS A 31 -0.14 2.82 6.83
C HIS A 31 -0.09 4.28 6.41
N LEU A 32 0.09 4.53 5.11
CA LEU A 32 0.14 5.90 4.61
C LEU A 32 -1.26 6.53 4.60
N PRO A 33 -1.39 7.79 5.04
CA PRO A 33 -2.61 8.56 4.84
C PRO A 33 -2.75 8.92 3.35
N TRP A 34 -3.94 8.76 2.79
CA TRP A 34 -4.24 9.34 1.48
C TRP A 34 -4.54 10.82 1.68
N ARG A 35 -3.86 11.70 0.91
CA ARG A 35 -4.14 13.14 0.86
C ARG A 35 -4.30 13.57 -0.59
N GLU A 36 -5.26 14.46 -0.83
CA GLU A 36 -5.34 15.18 -2.11
C GLU A 36 -4.25 16.25 -2.18
N GLY A 37 -3.70 16.49 -3.37
CA GLY A 37 -2.64 17.49 -3.58
C GLY A 37 -1.24 17.07 -3.13
N ALA A 38 -1.00 15.78 -2.85
CA ALA A 38 0.34 15.27 -2.62
C ALA A 38 1.21 15.43 -3.88
N GLU A 39 2.46 15.86 -3.70
CA GLU A 39 3.41 15.99 -4.81
C GLU A 39 3.82 14.61 -5.33
N GLU A 40 3.79 14.41 -6.65
CA GLU A 40 4.17 13.14 -7.26
C GLU A 40 5.68 12.97 -7.27
N LEU A 41 6.17 11.89 -6.67
CA LEU A 41 7.55 11.46 -6.79
C LEU A 41 7.82 10.93 -8.20
N ALA A 42 8.93 11.36 -8.79
CA ALA A 42 9.40 10.79 -10.03
C ALA A 42 9.83 9.32 -9.84
N TRP A 43 9.16 8.40 -10.55
CA TRP A 43 9.37 6.97 -10.44
C TRP A 43 10.11 6.39 -11.64
N HIS A 44 11.26 5.75 -11.38
CA HIS A 44 12.18 5.21 -12.38
C HIS A 44 12.24 3.68 -12.31
N GLU A 45 12.81 3.05 -13.34
CA GLU A 45 13.17 1.63 -13.26
C GLU A 45 14.27 1.42 -12.22
N SER A 46 14.27 0.25 -11.59
CA SER A 46 15.20 -0.09 -10.52
C SER A 46 16.65 -0.08 -11.02
N ARG A 47 17.51 0.64 -10.30
CA ARG A 47 18.94 0.73 -10.61
C ARG A 47 19.68 -0.49 -10.09
N ARG A 48 20.73 -0.89 -10.81
CA ARG A 48 21.61 -1.99 -10.35
C ARG A 48 22.62 -1.45 -9.33
N PHE A 49 22.23 -1.45 -8.06
CA PHE A 49 23.20 -1.35 -6.97
C PHE A 49 23.77 -2.73 -6.63
N ALA A 50 25.08 -2.83 -6.39
CA ALA A 50 25.73 -4.09 -6.03
C ALA A 50 25.18 -4.68 -4.71
N ARG A 51 24.75 -3.80 -3.79
CA ARG A 51 24.10 -4.18 -2.53
C ARG A 51 23.11 -3.10 -2.12
N VAL A 52 21.89 -3.52 -1.76
CA VAL A 52 20.84 -2.65 -1.21
C VAL A 52 20.47 -3.15 0.17
N ARG A 53 20.32 -2.22 1.13
CA ARG A 53 19.81 -2.51 2.47
C ARG A 53 18.45 -1.81 2.63
N VAL A 54 17.40 -2.56 2.97
CA VAL A 54 16.13 -1.98 3.41
C VAL A 54 16.28 -1.58 4.87
N VAL A 55 15.95 -0.32 5.20
CA VAL A 55 16.08 0.23 6.56
C VAL A 55 14.75 0.64 7.19
N ALA A 56 13.70 0.83 6.38
CA ALA A 56 12.33 1.02 6.84
C ALA A 56 11.34 0.59 5.75
N TRP A 57 10.09 0.29 6.11
CA TRP A 57 9.04 -0.11 5.17
C TRP A 57 7.64 0.27 5.67
N THR A 58 6.69 0.38 4.74
CA THR A 58 5.26 0.54 5.04
C THR A 58 4.54 -0.81 4.99
N CYS A 59 3.31 -0.86 5.50
CA CYS A 59 2.48 -2.07 5.47
C CYS A 59 2.28 -2.57 4.04
N HIS A 60 2.55 -3.87 3.82
CA HIS A 60 2.35 -4.57 2.54
C HIS A 60 1.14 -5.52 2.56
N GLU A 61 0.56 -5.80 3.74
CA GLU A 61 -0.56 -6.75 3.92
C GLU A 61 -1.92 -6.12 3.59
N HIS A 62 -2.08 -4.82 3.85
CA HIS A 62 -3.37 -4.12 3.79
C HIS A 62 -3.49 -3.12 2.64
N ARG A 63 -2.45 -3.02 1.81
CA ARG A 63 -2.35 -2.07 0.70
C ARG A 63 -1.74 -2.75 -0.51
N THR A 64 -2.24 -2.41 -1.70
CA THR A 64 -1.68 -2.88 -2.98
C THR A 64 -0.38 -2.18 -3.34
N THR A 65 -0.14 -1.00 -2.78
CA THR A 65 1.09 -0.25 -2.92
C THR A 65 1.76 -0.13 -1.56
N TRP A 66 3.04 -0.45 -1.49
CA TRP A 66 3.87 -0.26 -0.30
C TRP A 66 5.25 0.25 -0.69
N TYR A 67 5.95 0.79 0.29
CA TYR A 67 7.22 1.46 0.09
C TYR A 67 8.29 0.94 1.04
N GLU A 68 9.53 1.00 0.59
CA GLU A 68 10.73 0.69 1.35
C GLU A 68 11.69 1.87 1.26
N LEU A 69 12.31 2.24 2.38
CA LEU A 69 13.49 3.10 2.37
C LEU A 69 14.72 2.22 2.23
N CYS A 70 15.49 2.43 1.17
CA CYS A 70 16.64 1.64 0.78
C CYS A 70 17.92 2.48 0.86
N GLU A 71 18.99 1.90 1.39
CA GLU A 71 20.35 2.48 1.40
C GLU A 71 21.28 1.66 0.49
N ALA A 72 22.08 2.35 -0.33
CA ALA A 72 23.08 1.74 -1.20
C ALA A 72 24.19 2.73 -1.55
N GLY A 73 25.46 2.32 -1.39
CA GLY A 73 26.61 3.12 -1.84
C GLY A 73 26.71 4.53 -1.24
N GLY A 74 26.25 4.72 0.00
CA GLY A 74 26.21 6.04 0.67
C GLY A 74 25.01 6.92 0.30
N LEU A 75 24.16 6.45 -0.61
CA LEU A 75 22.90 7.09 -0.99
C LEU A 75 21.72 6.33 -0.40
N ALA A 76 20.56 6.97 -0.43
CA ALA A 76 19.29 6.34 -0.11
C ALA A 76 18.20 6.76 -1.10
N PHE A 77 17.22 5.87 -1.30
CA PHE A 77 16.11 6.05 -2.21
C PHE A 77 14.87 5.32 -1.68
N ILE A 78 13.71 5.72 -2.18
CA ILE A 78 12.44 5.07 -1.88
C ILE A 78 12.15 4.08 -3.00
N ARG A 79 11.88 2.84 -2.63
CA ARG A 79 11.38 1.82 -3.54
C ARG A 79 9.88 1.69 -3.37
N ARG A 80 9.15 1.80 -4.47
CA ARG A 80 7.71 1.57 -4.56
C ARG A 80 7.45 0.19 -5.16
N HIS A 81 6.55 -0.53 -4.53
CA HIS A 81 6.02 -1.80 -5.02
C HIS A 81 4.54 -1.64 -5.32
N ASP A 82 4.12 -2.02 -6.52
CA ASP A 82 2.72 -2.03 -6.93
C ASP A 82 2.25 -3.43 -7.29
N GLY A 83 1.08 -3.83 -6.78
CA GLY A 83 0.37 -5.04 -7.21
C GLY A 83 0.30 -6.12 -6.13
N ARG A 84 0.16 -7.38 -6.55
CA ARG A 84 0.13 -8.52 -5.61
C ARG A 84 1.55 -8.86 -5.16
N GLN A 85 1.72 -9.12 -3.87
CA GLN A 85 2.99 -9.45 -3.22
C GLN A 85 3.82 -10.53 -3.93
N ALA A 86 3.19 -11.47 -4.64
CA ALA A 86 3.89 -12.54 -5.35
C ALA A 86 4.77 -12.04 -6.52
N LYS A 87 4.40 -10.93 -7.15
CA LYS A 87 5.16 -10.36 -8.28
C LYS A 87 4.91 -8.85 -8.40
N PRO A 88 5.39 -8.04 -7.45
CA PRO A 88 5.19 -6.61 -7.50
C PRO A 88 5.94 -6.01 -8.67
N ARG A 89 5.34 -4.99 -9.25
CA ARG A 89 6.02 -4.06 -10.14
C ARG A 89 6.84 -3.12 -9.25
N VAL A 90 8.15 -3.12 -9.44
CA VAL A 90 9.08 -2.32 -8.63
C VAL A 90 9.48 -1.07 -9.41
N ARG A 91 9.40 0.09 -8.76
CA ARG A 91 10.00 1.34 -9.22
C ARG A 91 10.78 1.99 -8.09
N GLU A 92 11.74 2.85 -8.44
CA GLU A 92 12.60 3.54 -7.49
C GLU A 92 12.54 5.05 -7.71
N SER A 93 12.61 5.83 -6.64
CA SER A 93 12.75 7.28 -6.72
C SER A 93 14.15 7.68 -7.21
N HIS A 94 14.42 8.98 -7.24
CA HIS A 94 15.80 9.46 -7.27
C HIS A 94 16.56 8.94 -6.03
N ALA A 95 17.88 8.82 -6.17
CA ALA A 95 18.78 8.52 -5.06
C ALA A 95 19.37 9.83 -4.55
N TRP A 96 19.31 10.01 -3.23
CA TRP A 96 19.74 11.23 -2.54
C TRP A 96 20.78 10.90 -1.47
N PRO A 97 21.52 11.90 -0.96
CA PRO A 97 22.20 11.78 0.32
C PRO A 97 21.21 11.31 1.41
N LEU A 98 21.72 10.52 2.36
CA LEU A 98 20.88 9.85 3.37
C LEU A 98 19.95 10.80 4.13
N ALA A 99 20.42 12.00 4.49
CA ALA A 99 19.62 12.98 5.21
C ALA A 99 18.40 13.43 4.40
N GLU A 100 18.58 13.72 3.11
CA GLU A 100 17.50 14.14 2.20
C GLU A 100 16.52 12.99 1.94
N ALA A 101 17.01 11.77 1.73
CA ALA A 101 16.14 10.61 1.56
C ALA A 101 15.26 10.34 2.80
N ARG A 102 15.77 10.60 4.01
CA ARG A 102 14.98 10.53 5.25
C ARG A 102 13.91 11.61 5.31
N THR A 103 14.20 12.83 4.85
CA THR A 103 13.19 13.89 4.71
C THR A 103 12.08 13.47 3.74
N MET A 104 12.44 12.93 2.56
CA MET A 104 11.47 12.43 1.58
C MET A 104 10.67 11.25 2.13
N TRP A 105 11.28 10.38 2.93
CA TRP A 105 10.59 9.28 3.61
C TRP A 105 9.55 9.81 4.60
N VAL A 106 9.89 10.80 5.43
CA VAL A 106 8.92 11.42 6.36
C VAL A 106 7.79 12.10 5.59
N ALA A 107 8.10 12.82 4.51
CA ALA A 107 7.10 13.45 3.66
C ALA A 107 6.16 12.42 3.00
N LEU A 108 6.69 11.24 2.63
CA LEU A 108 5.87 10.15 2.10
C LEU A 108 4.93 9.62 3.19
N LEU A 109 5.45 9.35 4.40
CA LEU A 109 4.66 8.83 5.52
C LEU A 109 3.58 9.81 6.00
N SER A 110 3.80 11.12 5.87
CA SER A 110 2.82 12.14 6.20
C SER A 110 1.79 12.38 5.08
N GLY A 111 2.01 11.81 3.89
CA GLY A 111 1.18 11.98 2.70
C GLY A 111 1.42 13.29 1.95
N GLN A 112 2.54 13.97 2.18
CA GLN A 112 2.94 15.18 1.45
C GLN A 112 3.47 14.85 0.05
N VAL A 113 4.11 13.69 -0.12
CA VAL A 113 4.58 13.19 -1.42
C VAL A 113 4.05 11.79 -1.69
N ARG A 114 4.04 11.35 -2.95
CA ARG A 114 3.51 10.04 -3.34
C ARG A 114 4.18 9.36 -4.52
#